data_AF-V4T946-F1
#
_entry.id   AF-V4T946-F1
#
_cell.length_a   1.000
_cell.length_b   1.000
_cell.length_c   1.000
_cell.angle_alpha   90.00
_cell.angle_beta   90.00
_cell.angle_gamma   90.00
#
_symmetry.space_group_name_H-M   'P 1'
#
loop_
_entity.id
_entity.type
_entity.pdbx_description
1 polymer ?
#
loop_
_entity_poly.entity_id
_entity_poly.type
_entity_poly.pdbx_seq_one_letter_code
_entity_poly.pdbx_strand_id
1 'polypeptide(L)'
;MLNLSYNSFNNSILSSLSRLSSLRSLKLSHNKLEGSIDVKGLRKLKSLGLSGTKLNRSILSSLSWLRELDISYTGFKGTFDIRVLSLGMFAEFDSFNNLEVLDMSGNEIDNLVVPQ
;
A
#
# COMPACT_ATOMS: atom_id res chain seq x y z
N MET A 1 -0.04 -7.09 -15.76
CA MET A 1 0.43 -7.40 -14.40
C MET A 1 1.94 -7.50 -14.45
N LEU A 2 2.65 -7.03 -13.42
CA LEU A 2 4.10 -7.18 -13.27
C LEU A 2 4.37 -7.78 -11.88
N ASN A 3 5.16 -8.85 -11.83
CA ASN A 3 5.54 -9.50 -10.58
C ASN A 3 7.06 -9.42 -10.41
N LEU A 4 7.49 -8.75 -9.34
CA LEU A 4 8.88 -8.56 -8.92
C LEU A 4 9.12 -9.11 -7.51
N SER A 5 8.24 -9.99 -7.03
CA SER A 5 8.33 -10.55 -5.68
C SER A 5 9.62 -11.36 -5.50
N TYR A 6 10.09 -11.51 -4.25
CA TYR A 6 11.28 -12.29 -3.90
C TYR A 6 12.56 -11.79 -4.57
N ASN A 7 12.80 -10.48 -4.48
CA ASN A 7 14.00 -9.83 -4.98
C ASN A 7 14.65 -8.98 -3.88
N SER A 8 15.73 -8.28 -4.22
CA SER A 8 16.41 -7.36 -3.31
C SER A 8 16.12 -5.88 -3.63
N PHE A 9 14.99 -5.57 -4.27
CA PHE A 9 14.64 -4.18 -4.61
C PHE A 9 14.37 -3.36 -3.36
N ASN A 10 14.83 -2.11 -3.37
CA ASN A 10 14.45 -1.07 -2.40
C ASN A 10 13.48 -0.08 -3.06
N ASN A 11 13.08 0.97 -2.35
CA ASN A 11 12.07 1.93 -2.81
C ASN A 11 12.38 2.58 -4.17
N SER A 12 13.64 2.63 -4.60
CA SER A 12 14.04 3.21 -5.89
C SER A 12 13.41 2.50 -7.09
N ILE A 13 12.99 1.24 -6.97
CA ILE A 13 12.33 0.49 -8.06
C ILE A 13 11.09 1.23 -8.59
N LEU A 14 10.36 1.93 -7.71
CA LEU A 14 9.14 2.64 -8.08
C LEU A 14 9.41 3.78 -9.07
N SER A 15 10.58 4.42 -8.97
CA SER A 15 11.00 5.45 -9.93
C SER A 15 11.18 4.86 -11.33
N SER A 16 11.78 3.67 -11.44
CA SER A 16 11.98 2.96 -12.71
C SER A 16 10.66 2.48 -13.30
N LEU A 17 9.69 2.12 -12.47
CA LEU A 17 8.37 1.66 -12.90
C LEU A 17 7.41 2.80 -13.27
N SER A 18 7.70 4.04 -12.89
CA SER A 18 6.82 5.20 -13.11
C SER A 18 6.41 5.41 -14.57
N ARG A 19 7.22 4.96 -15.53
CA ARG A 19 6.93 5.04 -16.98
C ARG A 19 5.93 3.98 -17.46
N LEU A 20 5.67 2.95 -16.65
CA LEU A 20 4.71 1.89 -16.95
C LEU A 20 3.28 2.35 -16.62
N SER A 21 2.84 3.46 -17.20
CA SER A 21 1.56 4.13 -16.90
C SER A 21 0.31 3.29 -17.17
N SER A 22 0.44 2.19 -17.93
CA SER A 22 -0.64 1.24 -18.19
C SER A 22 -0.67 0.03 -17.24
N LEU A 23 0.25 -0.05 -16.28
CA LEU A 23 0.31 -1.15 -15.33
C LEU A 23 -0.91 -1.13 -14.40
N ARG A 24 -1.61 -2.26 -14.31
CA ARG A 24 -2.81 -2.43 -13.47
C ARG A 24 -2.59 -3.26 -12.21
N SER A 25 -1.57 -4.10 -12.19
CA SER A 25 -1.24 -4.94 -11.03
C SER A 25 0.26 -5.06 -10.89
N LEU A 26 0.75 -4.85 -9.67
CA LEU A 26 2.16 -4.87 -9.29
C LEU A 26 2.35 -5.70 -8.02
N LYS A 27 3.19 -6.73 -8.08
CA LYS A 27 3.59 -7.51 -6.90
C LYS A 27 5.05 -7.24 -6.57
N LEU A 28 5.29 -6.82 -5.34
CA LEU A 28 6.60 -6.45 -4.78
C LEU A 28 6.89 -7.20 -3.47
N SER A 29 6.13 -8.25 -3.15
CA SER A 29 6.25 -9.00 -1.91
C SER A 29 7.68 -9.54 -1.70
N HIS A 30 8.12 -9.61 -0.45
CA HIS A 30 9.46 -10.08 -0.08
C HIS A 30 10.59 -9.36 -0.84
N ASN A 31 10.57 -8.03 -0.77
CA ASN A 31 11.65 -7.15 -1.20
C ASN A 31 12.17 -6.33 -0.01
N LYS A 32 13.23 -5.55 -0.22
CA LYS A 32 13.81 -4.64 0.78
C LYS A 32 13.12 -3.27 0.77
N LEU A 33 11.80 -3.25 0.57
CA LEU A 33 10.99 -2.05 0.65
C LEU A 33 10.77 -1.69 2.12
N GLU A 34 10.90 -0.42 2.45
CA GLU A 34 10.80 0.06 3.83
C GLU A 34 10.25 1.48 3.93
N GLY A 35 9.74 1.84 5.11
CA GLY A 35 9.24 3.19 5.37
C GLY A 35 8.01 3.53 4.52
N SER A 36 8.01 4.70 3.88
CA SER A 36 6.96 5.11 2.96
C SER A 36 7.30 4.70 1.53
N ILE A 37 6.29 4.33 0.75
CA ILE A 37 6.45 4.10 -0.69
C ILE A 37 5.50 5.00 -1.49
N ASP A 38 5.95 5.45 -2.66
CA ASP A 38 5.21 6.34 -3.54
C ASP A 38 4.96 5.68 -4.91
N VAL A 39 3.70 5.44 -5.22
CA VAL A 39 3.24 4.84 -6.49
C VAL A 39 2.49 5.84 -7.37
N LYS A 40 2.58 7.15 -7.11
CA LYS A 40 1.85 8.20 -7.88
C LYS A 40 2.10 8.15 -9.38
N GLY A 41 3.26 7.67 -9.83
CA GLY A 41 3.58 7.48 -11.25
C GLY A 41 2.74 6.39 -11.93
N LEU A 42 2.18 5.45 -11.19
CA LEU A 42 1.52 4.25 -11.71
C LEU A 42 0.01 4.40 -11.90
N ARG A 43 -0.52 5.60 -12.18
CA ARG A 43 -1.94 6.04 -12.16
C ARG A 43 -3.08 5.06 -12.56
N LYS A 44 -2.81 3.96 -13.28
CA LYS A 44 -3.79 2.92 -13.63
C LYS A 44 -3.70 1.65 -12.77
N LEU A 45 -2.79 1.57 -11.81
CA LEU A 45 -2.70 0.48 -10.84
C LEU A 45 -4.03 0.27 -10.11
N LYS A 46 -4.39 -0.98 -9.88
CA LYS A 46 -5.60 -1.39 -9.17
C LYS A 46 -5.27 -2.41 -8.09
N SER A 47 -4.20 -3.18 -8.27
CA SER A 47 -3.77 -4.22 -7.34
C SER A 47 -2.29 -4.03 -6.99
N LEU A 48 -1.98 -3.98 -5.70
CA LEU A 48 -0.63 -3.81 -5.18
C LEU A 48 -0.35 -4.83 -4.07
N GLY A 49 0.68 -5.65 -4.26
CA GLY A 49 1.15 -6.61 -3.25
C GLY A 49 2.48 -6.19 -2.64
N LEU A 50 2.51 -6.05 -1.31
CA LEU A 50 3.65 -5.60 -0.51
C LEU A 50 3.96 -6.55 0.65
N SER A 51 3.42 -7.77 0.61
CA SER A 51 3.60 -8.74 1.68
C SER A 51 5.07 -8.94 2.06
N GLY A 52 5.40 -9.04 3.35
CA GLY A 52 6.77 -9.30 3.79
C GLY A 52 7.75 -8.14 3.53
N THR A 53 7.28 -6.90 3.50
CA THR A 53 8.10 -5.67 3.41
C THR A 53 8.07 -4.88 4.73
N LYS A 54 8.98 -3.94 4.96
CA LYS A 54 9.11 -3.21 6.25
C LYS A 54 8.48 -1.82 6.22
N LEU A 55 7.19 -1.75 5.91
CA LEU A 55 6.48 -0.50 5.72
C LEU A 55 6.20 0.23 7.03
N ASN A 56 6.11 1.55 6.98
CA ASN A 56 5.50 2.35 8.02
C ASN A 56 4.04 2.71 7.64
N ARG A 57 3.27 3.21 8.61
CA ARG A 57 1.84 3.50 8.45
C ARG A 57 1.53 4.63 7.44
N SER A 58 2.53 5.43 7.05
CA SER A 58 2.33 6.56 6.12
C SER A 58 2.03 6.13 4.69
N ILE A 59 2.27 4.86 4.34
CA ILE A 59 1.95 4.28 3.04
C ILE A 59 0.50 4.50 2.62
N LEU A 60 -0.42 4.46 3.57
CA LEU A 60 -1.84 4.45 3.25
C LEU A 60 -2.34 5.80 2.70
N SER A 61 -1.60 6.89 2.90
CA SER A 61 -1.95 8.23 2.37
C SER A 61 -1.76 8.34 0.84
N SER A 62 -1.04 7.41 0.21
CA SER A 62 -0.71 7.47 -1.24
C SER A 62 -1.44 6.42 -2.10
N LEU A 63 -2.33 5.62 -1.49
CA LEU A 63 -2.90 4.40 -2.09
C LEU A 63 -4.44 4.36 -2.21
N SER A 64 -5.13 5.47 -1.93
CA SER A 64 -6.61 5.54 -1.83
C SER A 64 -7.40 5.13 -3.08
N TRP A 65 -6.74 4.98 -4.23
CA TRP A 65 -7.31 4.69 -5.54
C TRP A 65 -7.17 3.21 -5.96
N LEU A 66 -6.49 2.39 -5.15
CA LEU A 66 -6.37 0.95 -5.36
C LEU A 66 -7.69 0.24 -5.05
N ARG A 67 -7.85 -0.95 -5.67
CA ARG A 67 -8.93 -1.91 -5.40
C ARG A 67 -8.47 -3.08 -4.56
N GLU A 68 -7.24 -3.50 -4.73
CA GLU A 68 -6.66 -4.60 -3.97
C GLU A 68 -5.34 -4.16 -3.37
N LEU A 69 -5.17 -4.41 -2.07
CA LEU A 69 -3.95 -4.13 -1.34
C LEU A 69 -3.61 -5.32 -0.44
N ASP A 70 -2.42 -5.87 -0.61
CA ASP A 70 -1.84 -6.87 0.28
C ASP A 70 -0.66 -6.26 1.04
N ILE A 71 -0.84 -6.08 2.34
CA ILE A 71 0.15 -5.62 3.32
C ILE A 71 0.31 -6.66 4.44
N SER A 72 0.14 -7.94 4.10
CA SER A 72 0.36 -9.04 5.03
C SER A 72 1.83 -9.12 5.46
N TYR A 73 2.10 -9.58 6.67
CA TYR A 73 3.47 -9.80 7.18
C TYR A 73 4.39 -8.56 7.07
N THR A 74 3.86 -7.33 7.20
CA THR A 74 4.67 -6.11 7.14
C THR A 74 5.20 -5.64 8.49
N GLY A 75 4.87 -6.36 9.56
CA GLY A 75 5.30 -6.06 10.92
C GLY A 75 4.50 -4.94 11.59
N PHE A 76 3.30 -4.63 11.10
CA PHE A 76 2.41 -3.69 11.77
C PHE A 76 1.97 -4.25 13.13
N LYS A 77 1.98 -3.38 14.15
CA LYS A 77 1.64 -3.75 15.53
C LYS A 77 0.70 -2.74 16.17
N GLY A 78 -0.14 -3.19 17.10
CA GLY A 78 -1.05 -2.32 17.85
C GLY A 78 -2.17 -1.77 16.97
N THR A 79 -2.72 -0.61 17.34
CA THR A 79 -3.88 -0.05 16.65
C THR A 79 -3.56 0.40 15.22
N PHE A 80 -4.37 -0.05 14.26
CA PHE A 80 -4.32 0.34 12.87
C PHE A 80 -5.49 1.27 12.53
N ASP A 81 -5.21 2.56 12.43
CA ASP A 81 -6.22 3.59 12.14
C ASP A 81 -6.19 3.99 10.66
N ILE A 82 -7.26 3.64 9.94
CA ILE A 82 -7.47 3.95 8.52
C ILE A 82 -8.05 5.38 8.35
N ARG A 83 -8.55 6.01 9.41
CA ARG A 83 -9.18 7.35 9.35
C ARG A 83 -8.16 8.48 9.26
N VAL A 84 -6.98 8.33 9.86
CA VAL A 84 -5.90 9.36 9.88
C VAL A 84 -5.42 9.74 8.48
N LEU A 85 -5.84 8.97 7.48
CA LEU A 85 -5.61 9.17 6.05
C LEU A 85 -6.48 10.29 5.44
N SER A 86 -7.49 10.75 6.17
CA SER A 86 -8.37 11.86 5.81
C SER A 86 -7.85 13.23 6.27
N LEU A 87 -6.78 13.30 7.08
CA LEU A 87 -6.33 14.56 7.69
C LEU A 87 -5.37 15.35 6.79
N GLY A 88 -5.84 15.67 5.59
CA GLY A 88 -5.53 16.94 4.93
C GLY A 88 -6.72 17.88 5.17
N MET A 89 -6.48 19.19 5.25
CA MET A 89 -7.39 20.26 5.69
C MET A 89 -8.75 20.40 4.94
N PHE A 90 -9.09 19.44 4.09
CA PHE A 90 -10.39 19.27 3.43
C PHE A 90 -10.84 17.83 3.66
N ALA A 91 -11.66 17.64 4.68
CA ALA A 91 -12.41 16.41 4.93
C ALA A 91 -13.42 16.21 3.78
N GLU A 92 -13.00 15.54 2.71
CA GLU A 92 -13.92 15.16 1.62
C GLU A 92 -13.47 13.94 0.79
N PHE A 93 -12.37 13.27 1.14
CA PHE A 93 -11.95 12.06 0.44
C PHE A 93 -11.82 10.89 1.40
N ASP A 94 -12.83 10.04 1.39
CA ASP A 94 -12.78 8.68 1.90
C ASP A 94 -11.58 7.94 1.29
N SER A 95 -10.50 7.86 2.05
CA SER A 95 -9.40 6.98 1.70
C SER A 95 -9.89 5.54 1.76
N PHE A 96 -9.71 4.80 0.66
CA PHE A 96 -10.11 3.39 0.45
C PHE A 96 -11.56 3.11 0.03
N ASN A 97 -12.36 4.08 -0.42
CA ASN A 97 -13.68 3.77 -1.03
C ASN A 97 -13.64 2.82 -2.22
N ASN A 98 -12.49 2.75 -2.91
CA ASN A 98 -12.32 1.84 -4.04
C ASN A 98 -11.81 0.46 -3.62
N LEU A 99 -11.43 0.27 -2.35
CA LEU A 99 -10.76 -0.94 -1.91
C LEU A 99 -11.79 -2.06 -1.75
N GLU A 100 -11.66 -3.07 -2.59
CA GLU A 100 -12.48 -4.28 -2.63
C GLU A 100 -11.81 -5.40 -1.81
N VAL A 101 -10.47 -5.43 -1.77
CA VAL A 101 -9.69 -6.45 -1.07
C VAL A 101 -8.57 -5.80 -0.26
N LEU A 102 -8.52 -6.11 1.03
CA LEU A 102 -7.44 -5.72 1.93
C LEU A 102 -6.94 -6.96 2.68
N ASP A 103 -5.70 -7.36 2.43
CA ASP A 103 -5.03 -8.40 3.21
C ASP A 103 -4.06 -7.76 4.21
N MET A 104 -4.33 -7.95 5.50
CA MET A 104 -3.48 -7.53 6.63
C MET A 104 -3.01 -8.71 7.48
N SER A 105 -3.14 -9.94 6.98
CA SER A 105 -2.79 -11.15 7.72
C SER A 105 -1.31 -11.18 8.13
N GLY A 106 -0.96 -11.95 9.16
CA GLY A 106 0.43 -12.08 9.59
C GLY A 106 1.05 -10.81 10.22
N ASN A 107 0.23 -9.84 10.63
CA ASN A 107 0.63 -8.69 11.44
C ASN A 107 0.22 -8.88 12.92
N GLU A 108 0.71 -8.02 13.81
CA GLU A 108 0.37 -8.00 15.26
C GLU A 108 -0.61 -6.86 15.58
N ILE A 109 -1.65 -6.70 14.75
CA ILE A 109 -2.69 -5.65 14.92
C ILE A 109 -3.71 -6.12 15.96
N ASP A 110 -3.89 -5.35 17.03
CA ASP A 110 -4.83 -5.65 18.12
C ASP A 110 -6.16 -4.89 18.00
N ASN A 111 -6.18 -3.81 17.23
CA ASN A 111 -7.34 -2.97 17.03
C ASN A 111 -7.32 -2.36 15.62
N LEU A 112 -8.46 -2.38 14.94
CA LEU A 112 -8.64 -1.80 13.60
C LEU A 112 -9.69 -0.70 13.68
N VAL A 113 -9.34 0.49 13.21
CA VAL A 113 -10.27 1.62 13.15
C VAL A 113 -10.56 1.98 11.70
N VAL A 114 -11.82 1.88 11.31
CA VAL A 114 -12.34 2.16 9.96
C VAL A 114 -13.19 3.45 9.97
N PRO A 115 -13.33 4.16 8.82
CA PRO A 115 -14.34 5.22 8.68
C PRO A 115 -15.75 4.69 8.96
N GLN A 116 -16.63 5.55 9.48
CA GLN A 116 -18.07 5.27 9.62
C GLN A 116 -18.80 5.56 8.32
#